data_AF-A0A1F7MTP4-F1
#
_entry.id   AF-A0A1F7MTP4-F1
#
_cell.length_a   1.000
_cell.length_b   1.000
_cell.length_c   1.000
_cell.angle_alpha   90.00
_cell.angle_beta   90.00
_cell.angle_gamma   90.00
#
_symmetry.space_group_name_H-M   'P 1'
#
loop_
_entity.id
_entity.type
_entity.pdbx_description
1 polymer ?
#
loop_
_entity_poly.entity_id
_entity_poly.type
_entity_poly.pdbx_seq_one_letter_code
_entity_poly.pdbx_strand_id
1 'polypeptide(L)'
;MATQSCLAGVLVFTATGATAYETPTHDQISGLAAERSSLDVTLRESLGLSRGLSEVVLRQRLDTWLREGSVKEDRIARYLNHFHNPTVESWLGAGYFGNVGQSAILWGQNPDQEVPSWSWLNVRQYYLDALTARRKGDRDQALADTFEGLGRLIHLIQDVASPARRGPRLPT
;
A
#
# COMPACT_ATOMS: atom_id res chain seq x y z
N MET A 1 63.09 -14.53 -21.27
CA MET A 1 62.33 -14.29 -20.03
C MET A 1 61.21 -13.31 -20.37
N ALA A 2 59.97 -13.78 -20.45
CA ALA A 2 58.83 -12.95 -20.84
C ALA A 2 58.06 -12.51 -19.59
N THR A 3 57.93 -11.20 -19.40
CA THR A 3 57.17 -10.58 -18.31
C THR A 3 55.68 -10.57 -18.66
N GLN A 4 54.87 -11.39 -18.01
CA GLN A 4 53.42 -11.25 -18.03
C GLN A 4 53.02 -10.13 -17.06
N SER A 5 52.44 -9.07 -17.61
CA SER A 5 51.74 -8.04 -16.81
C SER A 5 50.26 -8.41 -16.76
N CYS A 6 49.78 -8.82 -15.59
CA CYS A 6 48.35 -9.02 -15.37
C CYS A 6 47.69 -7.65 -15.13
N LEU A 7 46.89 -7.19 -16.09
CA LEU A 7 45.98 -6.05 -15.89
C LEU A 7 44.89 -6.44 -14.90
N ALA A 8 44.91 -5.81 -13.72
CA ALA A 8 43.78 -5.86 -12.79
C ALA A 8 42.66 -4.95 -13.33
N GLY A 9 41.65 -5.54 -13.94
CA GLY A 9 40.44 -4.83 -14.35
C GLY A 9 39.59 -4.48 -13.13
N VAL A 10 39.46 -3.18 -12.83
CA VAL A 10 38.52 -2.68 -11.83
C VAL A 10 37.11 -2.76 -12.41
N LEU A 11 36.29 -3.66 -11.88
CA LEU A 11 34.87 -3.75 -12.18
C LEU A 11 34.14 -2.65 -11.39
N VAL A 12 33.82 -1.54 -12.06
CA VAL A 12 32.96 -0.50 -11.48
C VAL A 12 31.51 -0.95 -11.63
N PHE A 13 30.91 -1.39 -10.53
CA PHE A 13 29.46 -1.60 -10.45
C PHE A 13 28.77 -0.23 -10.47
N THR A 14 28.22 0.16 -11.61
CA THR A 14 27.21 1.22 -11.64
C THR A 14 25.91 0.64 -11.08
N ALA A 15 25.67 0.85 -9.79
CA ALA A 15 24.34 0.60 -9.22
C ALA A 15 23.38 1.60 -9.85
N THR A 16 22.64 1.18 -10.88
CA THR A 16 21.41 1.87 -11.25
C THR A 16 20.50 1.76 -10.04
N GLY A 17 20.23 2.87 -9.36
CA GLY A 17 19.30 2.89 -8.24
C GLY A 17 17.99 2.24 -8.69
N ALA A 18 17.64 1.12 -8.08
CA ALA A 18 16.31 0.58 -8.22
C ALA A 18 15.38 1.57 -7.51
N THR A 19 14.77 2.46 -8.28
CA THR A 19 13.69 3.31 -7.77
C THR A 19 12.57 2.36 -7.39
N ALA A 20 12.43 2.09 -6.09
CA ALA A 20 11.19 1.54 -5.56
C ALA A 20 10.04 2.48 -5.96
N TYR A 21 8.79 2.00 -5.89
CA TYR A 21 7.66 2.87 -6.16
C TYR A 21 7.73 4.07 -5.22
N GLU A 22 8.01 5.24 -5.79
CA GLU A 22 7.98 6.51 -5.07
C GLU A 22 6.52 6.91 -4.88
N THR A 23 6.25 7.81 -3.96
CA THR A 23 4.90 8.28 -3.63
C THR A 23 4.05 8.65 -4.87
N PRO A 24 4.56 9.34 -5.92
CA PRO A 24 3.78 9.61 -7.14
C PRO A 24 3.39 8.34 -7.91
N THR A 25 4.18 7.27 -7.85
CA THR A 25 3.87 6.00 -8.49
C THR A 25 2.73 5.28 -7.77
N HIS A 26 2.70 5.33 -6.45
CA HIS A 26 1.60 4.78 -5.65
C HIS A 26 0.27 5.45 -5.98
N ASP A 27 0.24 6.79 -6.10
CA ASP A 27 -0.96 7.53 -6.53
C ASP A 27 -1.46 7.05 -7.90
N GLN A 28 -0.56 7.01 -8.89
CA GLN A 28 -0.90 6.69 -10.27
C GLN A 28 -1.40 5.25 -10.42
N ILE A 29 -0.70 4.27 -9.84
CA ILE A 29 -1.09 2.86 -9.94
C ILE A 29 -2.40 2.63 -9.20
N SER A 30 -2.61 3.26 -8.04
CA SER A 30 -3.87 3.13 -7.29
C SER A 30 -5.06 3.72 -8.03
N GLY A 31 -4.88 4.90 -8.64
CA GLY A 31 -5.88 5.52 -9.49
C GLY A 31 -6.23 4.66 -10.71
N LEU A 32 -5.22 4.18 -11.44
CA LEU A 32 -5.41 3.30 -12.60
C LEU A 32 -6.07 1.97 -12.22
N ALA A 33 -5.71 1.39 -11.07
CA ALA A 33 -6.34 0.17 -10.57
C ALA A 33 -7.82 0.38 -10.26
N ALA A 34 -8.18 1.48 -9.61
CA ALA A 34 -9.56 1.85 -9.35
C ALA A 34 -10.35 2.02 -10.66
N GLU A 35 -9.81 2.77 -11.62
CA GLU A 35 -10.44 3.05 -12.92
C GLU A 35 -10.61 1.80 -13.80
N ARG A 36 -9.65 0.87 -13.76
CA ARG A 36 -9.69 -0.36 -14.59
C ARG A 36 -10.46 -1.52 -13.95
N SER A 37 -10.76 -1.42 -12.66
CA SER A 37 -11.54 -2.43 -11.94
C SER A 37 -13.04 -2.25 -12.15
N SER A 38 -13.83 -3.18 -11.61
CA SER A 38 -15.29 -3.01 -11.55
C SER A 38 -15.75 -2.00 -10.49
N LEU A 39 -14.84 -1.33 -9.78
CA LEU A 39 -15.18 -0.47 -8.63
C LEU A 39 -16.18 0.63 -9.02
N ASP A 40 -15.95 1.36 -10.11
CA ASP A 40 -16.86 2.41 -10.57
C ASP A 40 -18.27 1.87 -10.88
N VAL A 41 -18.33 0.71 -11.52
CA VAL A 41 -19.58 0.00 -11.83
C VAL A 41 -20.29 -0.40 -10.55
N THR A 42 -19.58 -1.02 -9.60
CA THR A 42 -20.14 -1.41 -8.30
C THR A 42 -20.70 -0.21 -7.53
N LEU A 43 -20.00 0.92 -7.51
CA LEU A 43 -20.47 2.14 -6.85
C LEU A 43 -21.78 2.64 -7.45
N ARG A 44 -21.86 2.69 -8.79
CA ARG A 44 -23.06 3.17 -9.49
C ARG A 44 -24.23 2.21 -9.39
N GLU A 45 -23.99 0.94 -9.66
CA GLU A 45 -25.06 -0.05 -9.90
C GLU A 45 -25.47 -0.81 -8.64
N SER A 46 -24.53 -1.06 -7.72
CA SER A 46 -24.81 -1.80 -6.49
C SER A 46 -25.04 -0.88 -5.28
N LEU A 47 -24.32 0.24 -5.21
CA LEU A 47 -24.37 1.15 -4.04
C LEU A 47 -25.17 2.43 -4.30
N GLY A 48 -25.66 2.65 -5.52
CA GLY A 48 -26.49 3.80 -5.88
C GLY A 48 -25.75 5.15 -5.87
N LEU A 49 -24.42 5.13 -5.84
CA LEU A 49 -23.59 6.33 -5.94
C LEU A 49 -23.45 6.68 -7.42
N SER A 50 -24.40 7.46 -7.94
CA SER A 50 -24.59 7.68 -9.39
C SER A 50 -23.39 8.27 -10.12
N ARG A 51 -22.48 8.96 -9.41
CA ARG A 51 -21.22 9.49 -9.97
C ARG A 51 -20.03 8.55 -9.81
N GLY A 52 -20.23 7.36 -9.26
CA GLY A 52 -19.21 6.32 -9.10
C GLY A 52 -17.99 6.82 -8.35
N LEU A 53 -16.80 6.63 -8.93
CA LEU A 53 -15.53 7.13 -8.40
C LEU A 53 -15.48 8.67 -8.27
N SER A 54 -16.32 9.38 -9.01
CA SER A 54 -16.43 10.85 -8.95
C SER A 54 -17.44 11.34 -7.91
N GLU A 55 -18.05 10.45 -7.13
CA GLU A 55 -18.91 10.85 -6.03
C GLU A 55 -18.13 11.69 -5.01
N VAL A 56 -18.74 12.77 -4.54
CA VAL A 56 -18.08 13.75 -3.65
C VAL A 56 -18.61 13.56 -2.23
N VAL A 57 -17.71 13.16 -1.34
CA VAL A 57 -17.95 13.07 0.11
C VAL A 57 -16.93 13.92 0.84
N LEU A 58 -17.37 14.63 1.87
CA LEU A 58 -16.52 15.55 2.64
C LEU A 58 -15.71 16.51 1.75
N ARG A 59 -16.33 17.01 0.69
CA ARG A 59 -15.77 17.96 -0.31
C ARG A 59 -14.70 17.38 -1.24
N GLN A 60 -14.50 16.06 -1.24
CA GLN A 60 -13.50 15.40 -2.07
C GLN A 60 -14.09 14.18 -2.79
N ARG A 61 -13.57 13.88 -3.98
CA ARG A 61 -14.02 12.73 -4.78
C ARG A 61 -13.50 11.43 -4.16
N LEU A 62 -14.26 10.34 -4.28
CA LEU A 62 -13.86 9.02 -3.78
C LEU A 62 -12.53 8.53 -4.38
N ASP A 63 -12.29 8.77 -5.68
CA ASP A 63 -11.01 8.45 -6.31
C ASP A 63 -9.83 9.20 -5.67
N THR A 64 -10.06 10.43 -5.21
CA THR A 64 -9.04 11.26 -4.60
C THR A 64 -8.73 10.79 -3.18
N TRP A 65 -9.75 10.40 -2.39
CA TRP A 65 -9.54 9.75 -1.08
C TRP A 65 -8.70 8.48 -1.21
N LEU A 66 -8.99 7.64 -2.22
CA LEU A 66 -8.24 6.41 -2.47
C LEU A 66 -6.79 6.69 -2.85
N ARG A 67 -6.56 7.61 -3.80
CA ARG A 67 -5.21 8.00 -4.22
C ARG A 67 -4.41 8.58 -3.06
N GLU A 68 -5.00 9.49 -2.29
CA GLU A 68 -4.38 10.03 -1.08
C GLU A 68 -4.05 8.96 -0.06
N GLY A 69 -4.93 7.98 0.16
CA GLY A 69 -4.66 6.86 1.04
C GLY A 69 -3.39 6.12 0.67
N SER A 70 -3.18 5.85 -0.62
CA SER A 70 -1.95 5.20 -1.08
C SER A 70 -0.71 6.02 -0.75
N VAL A 71 -0.75 7.33 -0.98
CA VAL A 71 0.34 8.25 -0.65
C VAL A 71 0.60 8.34 0.86
N LYS A 72 -0.46 8.34 1.68
CA LYS A 72 -0.35 8.50 3.13
C LYS A 72 0.20 7.26 3.83
N GLU A 73 0.32 6.12 3.15
CA GLU A 73 0.93 4.91 3.73
C GLU A 73 2.45 5.02 3.85
N ASP A 74 3.11 5.82 3.00
CA ASP A 74 4.55 6.14 3.09
C ASP A 74 4.93 7.12 4.22
N ARG A 75 3.98 7.53 5.07
CA ARG A 75 4.27 8.42 6.20
C ARG A 75 5.31 7.82 7.14
N ILE A 76 6.00 8.70 7.87
CA ILE A 76 7.06 8.32 8.81
C ILE A 76 6.55 7.23 9.78
N ALA A 77 7.44 6.28 10.06
CA ALA A 77 7.21 5.05 10.82
C ALA A 77 6.40 3.95 10.11
N ARG A 78 5.40 4.28 9.27
CA ARG A 78 4.61 3.25 8.55
C ARG A 78 5.43 2.51 7.50
N TYR A 79 6.33 3.22 6.82
CA TYR A 79 7.22 2.65 5.79
C TYR A 79 8.07 1.47 6.27
N LEU A 80 8.31 1.33 7.58
CA LEU A 80 9.04 0.19 8.16
C LEU A 80 8.30 -1.13 7.92
N ASN A 81 6.97 -1.06 7.76
CA ASN A 81 6.12 -2.22 7.55
C ASN A 81 5.87 -2.53 6.06
N HIS A 82 6.60 -1.93 5.13
CA HIS A 82 6.36 -2.07 3.68
C HIS A 82 7.08 -3.26 3.04
N PHE A 83 7.69 -4.11 3.85
CA PHE A 83 8.51 -5.21 3.38
C PHE A 83 7.82 -6.55 3.61
N HIS A 84 7.97 -7.46 2.65
CA HIS A 84 7.59 -8.85 2.81
C HIS A 84 8.65 -9.75 2.17
N ASN A 85 9.17 -10.71 2.94
CA ASN A 85 10.04 -11.77 2.44
C ASN A 85 9.24 -13.08 2.32
N PRO A 86 8.84 -13.51 1.11
CA PRO A 86 8.01 -14.70 0.94
C PRO A 86 8.81 -16.01 1.06
N THR A 87 10.12 -15.97 1.31
CA THR A 87 10.97 -17.17 1.36
C THR A 87 11.47 -17.53 2.75
N VAL A 88 11.05 -16.81 3.79
CA VAL A 88 11.30 -17.22 5.18
C VAL A 88 10.20 -18.18 5.64
N GLU A 89 10.53 -19.07 6.56
CA GLU A 89 9.58 -20.07 7.06
C GLU A 89 8.47 -19.47 7.94
N SER A 90 8.76 -18.37 8.63
CA SER A 90 7.83 -17.72 9.56
C SER A 90 7.38 -16.36 9.07
N TRP A 91 6.06 -16.14 9.07
CA TRP A 91 5.44 -14.85 8.81
C TRP A 91 5.91 -13.74 9.75
N LEU A 92 6.26 -14.08 11.00
CA LEU A 92 6.77 -13.13 11.99
C LEU A 92 8.19 -12.62 11.65
N GLY A 93 8.95 -13.39 10.86
CA GLY A 93 10.27 -13.02 10.35
C GLY A 93 10.25 -12.48 8.92
N ALA A 94 9.06 -12.28 8.33
CA ALA A 94 8.93 -11.90 6.93
C ALA A 94 8.99 -10.38 6.71
N GLY A 95 9.13 -9.58 7.77
CA GLY A 95 9.15 -8.12 7.68
C GLY A 95 10.54 -7.53 7.45
N TYR A 96 10.65 -6.23 7.68
CA TYR A 96 11.93 -5.51 7.58
C TYR A 96 12.91 -6.00 8.65
N PHE A 97 14.09 -6.46 8.23
CA PHE A 97 15.09 -7.10 9.09
C PHE A 97 14.51 -8.17 10.04
N GLY A 98 13.63 -9.02 9.51
CA GLY A 98 12.95 -10.06 10.29
C GLY A 98 11.70 -9.50 10.97
N ASN A 99 11.89 -8.70 12.02
CA ASN A 99 10.82 -8.20 12.89
C ASN A 99 10.98 -6.74 13.36
N VAL A 100 11.92 -5.96 12.79
CA VAL A 100 12.04 -4.53 13.10
C VAL A 100 10.80 -3.78 12.62
N GLY A 101 10.33 -4.12 11.43
CA GLY A 101 8.99 -3.79 10.94
C GLY A 101 8.19 -5.07 10.74
N GLN A 102 6.89 -5.00 10.99
CA GLN A 102 5.98 -6.10 10.68
C GLN A 102 5.95 -6.35 9.17
N SER A 103 5.81 -7.61 8.75
CA SER A 103 5.55 -7.97 7.35
C SER A 103 4.37 -7.16 6.81
N ALA A 104 4.48 -6.58 5.60
CA ALA A 104 3.42 -5.78 4.98
C ALA A 104 2.06 -6.50 4.94
N ILE A 105 2.08 -7.80 4.71
CA ILE A 105 0.87 -8.64 4.71
C ILE A 105 0.24 -8.69 6.11
N LEU A 106 1.05 -8.83 7.16
CA LEU A 106 0.56 -8.84 8.54
C LEU A 106 0.16 -7.43 9.01
N TRP A 107 0.92 -6.41 8.62
CA TRP A 107 0.64 -5.00 8.93
C TRP A 107 -0.72 -4.56 8.39
N GLY A 108 -1.03 -4.91 7.14
CA GLY A 108 -2.33 -4.64 6.55
C GLY A 108 -3.49 -5.35 7.26
N GLN A 109 -3.24 -6.34 8.11
CA GLN A 109 -4.26 -7.06 8.88
C GLN A 109 -4.29 -6.67 10.37
N ASN A 110 -3.23 -6.04 10.86
CA ASN A 110 -3.04 -5.75 12.27
C ASN A 110 -3.97 -4.59 12.69
N PRO A 111 -4.98 -4.80 13.56
CA PRO A 111 -5.86 -3.72 14.00
C PRO A 111 -5.15 -2.74 14.95
N ASP A 112 -4.07 -3.16 15.61
CA ASP A 112 -3.29 -2.40 16.58
C ASP A 112 -2.28 -1.45 15.88
N GLN A 113 -2.72 -0.79 14.80
CA GLN A 113 -2.00 0.33 14.22
C GLN A 113 -2.22 1.61 15.05
N GLU A 114 -1.72 2.74 14.56
CA GLU A 114 -2.14 4.06 15.07
C GLU A 114 -3.65 4.28 14.94
N VAL A 115 -4.19 5.25 15.68
CA VAL A 115 -5.60 5.64 15.61
C VAL A 115 -5.73 6.91 14.76
N PRO A 116 -6.60 6.95 13.72
CA PRO A 116 -7.40 5.83 13.20
C PRO A 116 -6.52 4.74 12.54
N SER A 117 -6.97 3.49 12.64
CA SER A 117 -6.29 2.32 12.08
C SER A 117 -6.82 1.98 10.70
N TRP A 118 -5.93 1.56 9.81
CA TRP A 118 -6.23 1.32 8.39
C TRP A 118 -6.05 -0.15 8.01
N SER A 119 -6.07 -1.04 9.01
CA SER A 119 -6.07 -2.47 8.77
C SER A 119 -7.30 -2.89 7.96
N TRP A 120 -7.21 -4.02 7.28
CA TRP A 120 -8.32 -4.61 6.55
C TRP A 120 -9.57 -4.79 7.42
N LEU A 121 -9.40 -5.14 8.70
CA LEU A 121 -10.51 -5.26 9.63
C LEU A 121 -11.20 -3.90 9.85
N ASN A 122 -10.42 -2.83 10.05
CA ASN A 122 -10.94 -1.48 10.24
C ASN A 122 -11.62 -0.94 8.97
N VAL A 123 -10.99 -1.11 7.81
CA VAL A 123 -11.53 -0.66 6.52
C VAL A 123 -12.86 -1.34 6.20
N ARG A 124 -13.00 -2.63 6.52
CA ARG A 124 -14.29 -3.34 6.40
C ARG A 124 -15.34 -2.80 7.36
N GLN A 125 -14.96 -2.41 8.57
CA GLN A 125 -15.88 -1.78 9.52
C GLN A 125 -16.32 -0.41 8.99
N TYR A 126 -15.41 0.41 8.47
CA TYR A 126 -15.75 1.67 7.82
C TYR A 126 -16.72 1.47 6.65
N TYR A 127 -16.53 0.43 5.84
CA TYR A 127 -17.47 0.12 4.77
C TYR A 127 -18.86 -0.24 5.30
N LEU A 128 -18.93 -1.05 6.36
CA LEU A 128 -20.21 -1.38 7.00
C LEU A 128 -20.89 -0.13 7.56
N ASP A 129 -20.14 0.73 8.23
CA ASP A 129 -20.65 1.98 8.82
C ASP A 129 -21.11 2.96 7.72
N ALA A 130 -20.41 3.02 6.59
CA ALA A 130 -20.81 3.80 5.42
C ALA A 130 -22.19 3.39 4.88
N LEU A 131 -22.54 2.11 4.98
CA LEU A 131 -23.82 1.57 4.52
C LEU A 131 -24.94 1.67 5.57
N THR A 132 -24.59 1.63 6.86
CA THR A 132 -25.58 1.34 7.92
C THR A 132 -25.72 2.43 8.99
N ALA A 133 -24.78 3.38 9.07
CA ALA A 133 -24.85 4.41 10.11
C ALA A 133 -26.11 5.28 9.97
N ARG A 134 -26.69 5.68 11.11
CA ARG A 134 -27.98 6.39 11.14
C ARG A 134 -27.90 7.77 10.52
N ARG A 135 -26.86 8.53 10.86
CA ARG A 135 -26.67 9.92 10.40
C ARG A 135 -25.92 9.92 9.08
N LYS A 136 -26.35 10.78 8.15
CA LYS A 136 -25.68 10.94 6.86
C LYS A 136 -24.20 11.33 7.02
N GLY A 137 -23.90 12.25 7.93
CA GLY A 137 -22.52 12.68 8.18
C GLY A 137 -21.61 11.52 8.61
N ASP A 138 -22.10 10.60 9.44
CA ASP A 138 -21.34 9.42 9.86
C ASP A 138 -21.10 8.48 8.67
N ARG A 139 -22.11 8.27 7.81
CA ARG A 139 -21.96 7.48 6.58
C ARG A 139 -20.96 8.09 5.60
N ASP A 140 -21.03 9.41 5.41
CA ASP A 140 -20.12 10.13 4.51
C ASP A 140 -18.66 10.05 5.00
N GLN A 141 -18.44 10.18 6.32
CA GLN A 141 -17.12 10.01 6.94
C GLN A 141 -16.61 8.58 6.77
N ALA A 142 -17.43 7.59 7.12
CA ALA A 142 -17.06 6.19 6.99
C ALA A 142 -16.81 5.79 5.53
N LEU A 143 -17.50 6.41 4.56
CA LEU A 143 -17.23 6.20 3.14
C LEU A 143 -15.89 6.82 2.71
N ALA A 144 -15.56 8.02 3.19
CA ALA A 144 -14.24 8.61 2.97
C ALA A 144 -13.13 7.74 3.57
N ASP A 145 -13.30 7.29 4.81
CA ASP A 145 -12.35 6.41 5.51
C ASP A 145 -12.21 5.05 4.81
N THR A 146 -13.31 4.52 4.25
CA THR A 146 -13.25 3.30 3.42
C THR A 146 -12.32 3.49 2.23
N PHE A 147 -12.46 4.59 1.49
CA PHE A 147 -11.65 4.84 0.29
C PHE A 147 -10.20 5.17 0.63
N GLU A 148 -9.93 6.00 1.64
CA GLU A 148 -8.57 6.23 2.13
C GLU A 148 -7.92 4.90 2.57
N GLY A 149 -8.65 4.10 3.35
CA GLY A 149 -8.18 2.79 3.81
C GLY A 149 -7.89 1.81 2.67
N LEU A 150 -8.74 1.75 1.65
CA LEU A 150 -8.47 0.95 0.45
C LEU A 150 -7.18 1.40 -0.24
N GLY A 151 -6.95 2.71 -0.35
CA GLY A 151 -5.71 3.27 -0.88
C GLY A 151 -4.47 2.77 -0.14
N ARG A 152 -4.51 2.80 1.19
CA ARG A 152 -3.42 2.33 2.06
C ARG A 152 -3.17 0.82 1.92
N LEU A 153 -4.22 0.02 1.81
CA LEU A 153 -4.07 -1.42 1.60
C LEU A 153 -3.54 -1.74 0.19
N ILE A 154 -3.99 -1.00 -0.83
CA ILE A 154 -3.47 -1.08 -2.19
C ILE A 154 -1.98 -0.76 -2.22
N HIS A 155 -1.54 0.27 -1.49
CA HIS A 155 -0.12 0.60 -1.33
C HIS A 155 0.70 -0.61 -0.87
N LEU A 156 0.27 -1.28 0.21
CA LEU A 156 0.98 -2.46 0.72
C LEU A 156 1.04 -3.59 -0.32
N ILE A 157 -0.03 -3.79 -1.10
CA ILE A 157 -0.05 -4.77 -2.21
C ILE A 157 0.96 -4.40 -3.30
N GLN A 158 1.03 -3.12 -3.68
CA GLN A 158 2.00 -2.63 -4.67
C GLN A 158 3.43 -2.84 -4.20
N ASP A 159 3.67 -2.63 -2.91
CA ASP A 159 4.99 -2.80 -2.29
C ASP A 159 5.44 -4.25 -2.25
N VAL A 160 4.57 -5.19 -1.84
CA VAL A 160 4.93 -6.62 -1.88
C VAL A 160 5.07 -7.18 -3.28
N ALA A 161 4.50 -6.51 -4.29
CA ALA A 161 4.67 -6.85 -5.70
C ALA A 161 5.99 -6.29 -6.30
N SER A 162 6.69 -5.39 -5.60
CA SER A 162 7.96 -4.82 -6.04
C SER A 162 9.16 -5.66 -5.57
N PRO A 163 10.05 -6.14 -6.48
CA PRO A 163 11.24 -6.89 -6.08
C PRO A 163 12.16 -6.15 -5.10
N ALA A 164 12.17 -4.81 -5.15
CA ALA A 164 13.00 -3.96 -4.29
C ALA A 164 12.57 -3.97 -2.81
N ARG A 165 11.31 -4.35 -2.52
CA ARG A 165 10.77 -4.43 -1.15
C ARG A 165 10.70 -5.85 -0.61
N ARG A 166 11.43 -6.77 -1.25
CA ARG A 166 11.80 -8.05 -0.64
C ARG A 166 12.74 -7.76 0.53
N GLY A 167 12.32 -8.13 1.76
CA GLY A 167 13.18 -7.98 2.95
C GLY A 167 14.56 -8.64 2.76
N PRO A 168 15.62 -8.14 3.42
CA PRO A 168 16.97 -8.67 3.24
C PRO A 168 17.02 -10.17 3.57
N ARG A 169 17.81 -10.93 2.80
CA ARG A 169 18.16 -12.31 3.18
C ARG A 169 19.04 -12.24 4.42
N LEU A 170 18.56 -12.77 5.54
CA LEU A 170 19.44 -13.06 6.67
C LEU A 170 20.43 -14.14 6.23
N PRO A 171 21.73 -14.00 6.52
CA PRO A 171 22.70 -15.07 6.27
C PRO A 171 22.28 -16.30 7.10
N THR A 172 22.23 -17.45 6.43
CA THR A 172 22.07 -18.78 7.03
C THR A 172 23.33 -19.18 7.79
#